data_AF-A0A3L7TF20-F1
#
_entry.id   AF-A0A3L7TF20-F1
#
_cell.length_a   1.000
_cell.length_b   1.000
_cell.length_c   1.000
_cell.angle_alpha   90.00
_cell.angle_beta   90.00
_cell.angle_gamma   90.00
#
_symmetry.space_group_name_H-M   'P 1'
#
loop_
_entity.id
_entity.type
_entity.pdbx_description
1 polymer ?
#
loop_
_entity_poly.entity_id
_entity_poly.type
_entity_poly.pdbx_seq_one_letter_code
_entity_poly.pdbx_strand_id
1 'polypeptide(L)' 'MAEGEGVRADSPASAFRAAFKLGFISDEEELLRLVRTRNQIIHIYRAEFAAAVLAELPAHFITLRTLLAASLRQLDV' A
#
# COMPACT_ATOMS: atom_id res chain seq x y z
N MET A 1 -7.37 -12.25 3.49
CA MET A 1 -7.90 -11.73 4.76
C MET A 1 -6.78 -11.85 5.78
N ALA A 2 -6.45 -10.79 6.53
CA ALA A 2 -5.42 -10.84 7.56
C ALA A 2 -6.07 -11.30 8.88
N GLU A 3 -6.07 -12.60 9.14
CA GLU A 3 -6.76 -13.20 10.31
C GLU A 3 -5.88 -13.26 11.57
N GLY A 4 -4.71 -12.60 11.60
CA GLY A 4 -3.73 -12.74 12.68
C GLY A 4 -4.02 -11.97 13.98
N GLU A 5 -4.81 -10.89 13.95
CA GLU A 5 -4.96 -9.97 15.11
C GLU A 5 -6.42 -9.71 15.53
N GLY A 6 -7.36 -10.53 15.05
CA GLY A 6 -8.79 -10.27 15.27
C GLY A 6 -9.33 -9.05 14.51
N VAL A 7 -8.52 -8.45 13.63
CA VAL A 7 -8.93 -7.34 12.77
C VAL A 7 -9.44 -7.86 11.43
N ARG A 8 -10.73 -7.64 11.15
CA ARG A 8 -11.29 -7.87 9.81
C ARG A 8 -10.88 -6.73 8.88
N ALA A 9 -10.06 -7.06 7.89
CA ALA A 9 -9.80 -6.21 6.74
C ALA A 9 -10.41 -6.85 5.48
N ASP A 10 -11.38 -6.18 4.88
CA ASP A 10 -12.17 -6.61 3.72
C ASP A 10 -11.66 -6.02 2.39
N SER A 11 -10.75 -5.06 2.46
CA SER A 11 -10.18 -4.35 1.32
C SER A 11 -8.73 -3.95 1.57
N PRO A 12 -7.92 -3.71 0.52
CA PRO A 12 -6.54 -3.23 0.67
C PRO A 12 -6.44 -1.96 1.53
N ALA A 13 -7.35 -1.00 1.33
CA ALA A 13 -7.39 0.23 2.13
C ALA A 13 -7.71 -0.05 3.61
N SER A 14 -8.67 -0.93 3.90
CA SER A 14 -8.97 -1.33 5.29
C SER A 14 -7.79 -2.06 5.95
N ALA A 15 -7.02 -2.84 5.19
CA ALA A 15 -5.85 -3.56 5.69
C ALA A 15 -4.73 -2.59 6.09
N PHE A 16 -4.43 -1.59 5.25
CA PHE A 16 -3.43 -0.56 5.59
C PHE A 16 -3.88 0.32 6.75
N ARG A 17 -5.16 0.70 6.81
CA ARG A 17 -5.75 1.40 7.98
C ARG A 17 -5.55 0.63 9.27
N ALA A 18 -5.86 -0.67 9.25
CA ALA A 18 -5.68 -1.54 10.39
C ALA A 18 -4.20 -1.63 10.79
N ALA A 19 -3.32 -1.87 9.82
CA ALA A 19 -1.88 -1.96 10.04
C ALA A 19 -1.32 -0.67 10.67
N PHE A 20 -1.78 0.50 10.23
CA PHE A 20 -1.38 1.78 10.82
C PHE A 20 -1.87 1.91 12.27
N LYS A 21 -3.16 1.62 12.52
CA LYS A 21 -3.73 1.67 13.88
C LYS A 21 -3.06 0.72 14.87
N LEU A 22 -2.61 -0.44 14.38
CA LEU A 22 -1.91 -1.46 15.16
C LEU A 22 -0.41 -1.15 15.31
N GLY A 23 0.09 -0.10 14.64
CA GLY A 23 1.49 0.32 14.71
C GLY A 23 2.45 -0.49 13.84
N PHE A 24 1.94 -1.34 12.94
CA PHE A 24 2.77 -2.10 12.01
C PHE A 24 3.41 -1.24 10.93
N ILE A 25 2.75 -0.14 10.56
CA ILE A 25 3.24 0.83 9.59
C ILE A 25 3.15 2.23 10.19
N SER A 26 4.09 3.10 9.82
CA SER A 26 4.17 4.48 10.31
C SER A 26 3.55 5.51 9.37
N ASP A 27 3.32 5.14 8.10
CA ASP A 27 2.78 6.04 7.07
C ASP A 27 1.66 5.36 6.30
N GLU A 28 0.42 5.70 6.64
CA GLU A 28 -0.78 5.16 6.00
C GLU A 28 -1.06 5.84 4.64
N GLU A 29 -0.77 7.13 4.50
CA GLU A 29 -1.20 7.94 3.37
C GLU A 29 -0.52 7.51 2.06
N GLU A 30 0.78 7.19 2.13
CA GLU A 30 1.52 6.70 0.96
C GLU A 30 0.99 5.34 0.48
N LEU A 31 0.59 4.46 1.40
CA LEU A 31 -0.02 3.17 1.05
C LEU A 31 -1.44 3.33 0.52
N LEU A 32 -2.22 4.29 1.04
CA LEU A 32 -3.53 4.62 0.47
C LEU A 32 -3.41 5.29 -0.91
N ARG A 33 -2.36 6.09 -1.15
CA ARG A 33 -2.05 6.65 -2.48
C ARG A 33 -1.72 5.53 -3.46
N LEU A 34 -0.99 4.50 -3.05
CA LEU A 34 -0.74 3.31 -3.86
C LEU A 34 -2.05 2.60 -4.23
N VAL A 35 -2.97 2.40 -3.28
CA VAL A 35 -4.29 1.80 -3.56
C VAL A 35 -5.09 2.62 -4.58
N ARG A 36 -5.08 3.96 -4.44
CA ARG A 36 -5.72 4.87 -5.41
C ARG A 36 -5.11 4.74 -6.81
N THR A 37 -3.78 4.74 -6.89
CA THR A 37 -3.04 4.57 -8.15
C THR A 37 -3.38 3.23 -8.81
N ARG A 38 -3.38 2.14 -8.03
CA ARG A 38 -3.77 0.80 -8.50
C ARG A 38 -5.16 0.78 -9.10
N ASN A 39 -6.12 1.48 -8.48
CA ASN A 39 -7.48 1.55 -9.01
C ASN A 39 -7.56 2.33 -10.32
N GLN A 40 -6.66 3.28 -10.58
CA GLN A 40 -6.61 4.03 -11.83
C GLN A 40 -5.99 3.25 -12.99
N ILE A 41 -5.21 2.19 -12.72
CA ILE A 41 -4.57 1.36 -13.76
C ILE A 41 -5.59 0.77 -14.74
N ILE A 42 -6.83 0.52 -14.31
CA ILE A 42 -7.89 0.06 -15.23
C ILE A 42 -8.19 1.05 -16.35
N HIS A 43 -7.82 2.33 -16.18
CA HIS A 43 -7.98 3.41 -17.16
C HIS A 43 -6.71 3.71 -17.96
N ILE A 44 -5.68 2.85 -17.90
CA ILE A 44 -4.36 3.09 -18.53
C ILE A 44 -4.41 3.24 -20.07
N TYR A 45 -5.50 2.81 -20.70
CA TYR A 45 -5.75 3.05 -22.13
C TYR A 45 -5.87 4.56 -22.46
N ARG A 46 -6.13 5.40 -21.46
CA ARG A 46 -6.08 6.86 -21.55
C ARG A 46 -4.67 7.34 -21.21
N ALA A 47 -4.02 8.01 -22.16
CA ALA A 47 -2.62 8.39 -22.07
C ALA A 47 -2.31 9.28 -20.84
N GLU A 48 -3.23 10.15 -20.47
CA GLU A 48 -3.11 11.02 -19.29
C GLU A 48 -3.06 10.22 -17.99
N PHE A 49 -3.80 9.12 -17.87
CA PHE A 49 -3.75 8.24 -16.71
C PHE A 49 -2.47 7.41 -16.71
N ALA A 50 -2.03 6.93 -17.87
CA ALA A 50 -0.75 6.22 -17.98
C ALA A 50 0.43 7.09 -17.54
N ALA A 51 0.46 8.36 -17.97
CA ALA A 51 1.49 9.32 -17.57
C ALA A 51 1.46 9.61 -16.07
N ALA A 52 0.26 9.80 -15.50
CA ALA A 52 0.09 10.03 -14.07
C ALA A 52 0.56 8.82 -13.24
N VAL A 53 0.16 7.60 -13.62
CA VAL A 53 0.61 6.37 -12.95
C VAL A 53 2.13 6.22 -13.04
N LEU A 54 2.71 6.45 -14.21
CA LEU A 54 4.16 6.33 -14.42
C LEU A 54 4.95 7.30 -13.54
N ALA A 55 4.48 8.54 -13.37
CA ALA A 55 5.11 9.53 -12.51
C ALA A 55 5.14 9.11 -11.03
N GLU A 56 4.15 8.35 -10.59
CA GLU A 56 3.99 7.89 -9.20
C GLU A 56 4.78 6.60 -8.90
N LEU A 57 5.16 5.81 -9.92
CA LEU A 57 5.82 4.50 -9.73
C LEU A 57 7.08 4.55 -8.87
N PRO A 58 8.00 5.53 -9.01
CA PRO A 58 9.20 5.59 -8.17
C PRO A 58 8.87 5.74 -6.68
N ALA A 59 7.87 6.56 -6.34
CA ALA A 59 7.43 6.74 -4.96
C ALA A 59 6.83 5.43 -4.42
N HIS A 60 5.94 4.78 -5.19
CA HIS A 60 5.36 3.49 -4.80
C HIS A 60 6.40 2.41 -4.58
N PHE A 61 7.45 2.38 -5.40
CA PHE A 61 8.56 1.43 -5.23
C PHE A 61 9.28 1.64 -3.89
N ILE A 62 9.57 2.89 -3.53
CA ILE A 62 10.21 3.22 -2.24
C ILE A 62 9.30 2.82 -1.08
N THR A 63 8.01 3.14 -1.16
CA THR A 63 7.01 2.79 -0.14
C THR A 63 6.94 1.29 0.09
N LEU A 64 6.83 0.50 -0.99
CA LEU A 64 6.78 -0.96 -0.89
C LEU A 64 8.08 -1.57 -0.38
N ARG A 65 9.25 -1.06 -0.82
CA ARG A 65 10.54 -1.52 -0.30
C ARG A 65 10.70 -1.22 1.20
N THR A 66 10.27 -0.05 1.63
CA THR A 66 10.32 0.35 3.05
C THR A 66 9.41 -0.54 3.89
N LEU A 67 8.19 -0.79 3.41
CA LEU A 67 7.24 -1.70 4.05
C LEU A 67 7.80 -3.13 4.17
N LEU A 68 8.37 -3.66 3.09
CA LEU A 68 8.98 -4.99 3.08
C LEU A 68 10.16 -5.08 4.07
N ALA A 69 11.05 -4.09 4.06
CA ALA A 69 12.19 -4.04 4.99
C ALA A 69 11.74 -3.92 6.46
N ALA A 70 10.66 -3.20 6.74
CA ALA A 70 10.06 -3.15 8.08
C ALA A 70 9.45 -4.51 8.47
N SER A 71 8.73 -5.14 7.56
CA SER A 71 8.05 -6.43 7.81
C SER A 71 9.05 -7.56 8.05
N LEU A 72 10.15 -7.61 7.27
CA LEU A 72 11.19 -8.63 7.46
C LEU A 72 11.88 -8.51 8.82
N ARG A 73 12.15 -7.28 9.30
CA ARG A 73 12.71 -7.06 10.65
C ARG A 73 11.79 -7.54 11.78
N GLN A 74 10.49 -7.61 11.55
CA GLN A 74 9.52 -8.13 12.52
C GLN A 74 9.41 -9.66 12.49
N LEU A 75 9.92 -10.31 11.43
CA LEU A 75 9.88 -11.77 11.24
C LEU A 75 11.17 -12.47 11.71
N ASP A 76 12.29 -11.76 11.85
CA ASP A 76 13.56 -12.27 12.38
C ASP A 76 13.52 -12.40 13.93
N VAL A 77 12.55 -13.18 14.43
CA VAL A 77 12.50 -13.68 15.83
C VAL A 77 13.22 -15.02 15.94
#